data_AF-A0A661QNW5-F1
#
_entry.id   AF-A0A661QNW5-F1
#
_cell.length_a   1.000
_cell.length_b   1.000
_cell.length_c   1.000
_cell.angle_alpha   90.00
_cell.angle_beta   90.00
_cell.angle_gamma   90.00
#
_symmetry.space_group_name_H-M   'P 1'
#
loop_
_entity.id
_entity.type
_entity.pdbx_description
1 polymer ?
#
loop_
_entity_poly.entity_id
_entity_poly.type
_entity_poly.pdbx_seq_one_letter_code
_entity_poly.pdbx_strand_id
1 'polypeptide(L)'
;MIAFFKKIFNRILLFLVWTILLSACQGEADPSMAPDFMLLNLRDESVNLSQYRGQVVLINFFATSCPPCRAEIPDFISLQDKYGSKGFTVIGISVDQNG
;
A
#
# COMPACT_ATOMS: atom_id res chain seq x y z
N MET A 1 -20.85 -27.86 47.02
CA MET A 1 -20.43 -26.43 47.06
C MET A 1 -19.21 -26.14 46.18
N ILE A 2 -18.19 -27.02 46.09
CA ILE A 2 -16.91 -26.78 45.38
C ILE A 2 -17.02 -26.80 43.83
N ALA A 3 -17.87 -27.65 43.25
CA ALA A 3 -17.99 -27.81 41.79
C ALA A 3 -18.62 -26.58 41.08
N PHE A 4 -19.47 -25.82 41.79
CA PHE A 4 -20.10 -24.61 41.26
C PHE A 4 -19.08 -23.48 41.12
N PHE A 5 -18.18 -23.33 42.10
CA PHE A 5 -17.09 -22.35 42.09
C PHE A 5 -16.08 -22.65 40.99
N LYS A 6 -15.73 -23.93 40.77
CA LYS A 6 -14.85 -24.35 39.67
C LYS A 6 -15.47 -24.07 38.30
N LYS A 7 -16.79 -24.20 38.16
CA LYS A 7 -17.53 -23.92 36.91
C LYS A 7 -17.66 -22.42 36.66
N ILE A 8 -17.89 -21.62 37.71
CA ILE A 8 -17.88 -20.15 37.62
C ILE A 8 -16.49 -19.65 37.25
N PHE A 9 -15.45 -20.19 37.89
CA PHE A 9 -14.06 -19.81 37.66
C PHE A 9 -13.61 -20.19 36.25
N ASN A 10 -13.97 -21.38 35.76
CA ASN A 10 -13.66 -21.82 34.40
C ASN A 10 -14.41 -20.99 33.34
N ARG A 11 -15.64 -20.54 33.61
CA ARG A 11 -16.38 -19.65 32.68
C ARG A 11 -15.82 -18.24 32.67
N ILE A 12 -15.40 -17.71 33.82
CA ILE A 12 -14.73 -16.41 33.93
C ILE A 12 -13.37 -16.48 33.22
N LEU A 13 -12.61 -17.57 33.41
CA LEU A 13 -11.34 -17.80 32.73
C LEU A 13 -11.53 -17.86 31.21
N LEU A 14 -12.54 -18.58 30.72
CA LEU A 14 -12.86 -18.67 29.29
C LEU A 14 -13.29 -17.31 28.71
N PHE A 15 -14.09 -16.52 29.45
CA PHE A 15 -14.46 -15.17 29.02
C PHE A 15 -13.27 -14.22 28.97
N LEU A 16 -12.39 -14.26 29.97
CA LEU A 16 -11.18 -13.44 30.02
C LEU A 16 -10.22 -13.77 28.87
N VAL A 17 -10.00 -15.07 28.59
CA VAL A 17 -9.18 -15.51 27.45
C VAL A 17 -9.80 -15.06 26.12
N TRP A 18 -11.13 -15.12 25.99
CA TRP A 18 -11.82 -14.69 24.78
C TRP A 18 -11.72 -13.16 24.57
N THR A 19 -11.83 -12.37 25.62
CA THR A 19 -11.64 -10.90 25.54
C THR A 19 -10.20 -10.51 25.21
N ILE A 20 -9.22 -11.27 25.69
CA ILE A 20 -7.79 -11.03 25.39
C ILE A 20 -7.50 -11.35 23.92
N LEU A 21 -8.12 -12.38 23.35
CA LEU A 21 -7.98 -12.74 21.93
C LEU A 21 -8.55 -11.67 20.98
N LEU A 22 -9.60 -10.95 21.37
CA LEU A 22 -10.15 -9.85 20.55
C LEU A 22 -9.24 -8.61 20.51
N SER A 23 -8.39 -8.41 21.51
CA SER A 23 -7.59 -7.18 21.65
C SER A 23 -6.23 -7.24 20.95
N ALA A 24 -5.89 -8.34 20.27
CA ALA A 24 -4.57 -8.57 19.64
C ALA A 24 -4.43 -8.05 18.19
N CYS A 25 -5.44 -7.35 17.64
CA CYS A 25 -5.30 -6.61 16.38
C CYS A 25 -4.88 -5.16 16.65
N GLN A 26 -3.65 -4.94 17.11
CA GLN A 26 -3.02 -3.62 17.01
C GLN A 26 -2.19 -3.62 15.73
N GLY A 27 -2.77 -3.12 14.64
CA GLY A 27 -2.04 -2.83 13.42
C GLY A 27 -1.21 -1.57 13.64
N GLU A 28 0.07 -1.74 13.94
CA GLU A 28 1.03 -0.65 13.93
C GLU A 28 1.24 -0.23 12.46
N ALA A 29 1.01 1.05 12.16
CA ALA A 29 1.33 1.60 10.85
C ALA A 29 2.86 1.62 10.71
N ASP A 30 3.37 0.68 9.91
CA ASP A 30 4.79 0.45 9.69
C ASP A 30 5.44 1.63 8.94
N PRO A 31 6.54 2.21 9.44
CA PRO A 31 7.32 3.24 8.72
C PRO A 31 7.86 2.76 7.36
N SER A 32 7.69 1.48 6.99
CA SER A 32 7.95 0.96 5.64
C SER A 32 6.98 1.43 4.56
N MET A 33 5.81 1.99 4.92
CA MET A 33 4.83 2.41 3.92
C MET A 33 5.32 3.63 3.13
N ALA A 34 5.21 3.57 1.80
CA ALA A 34 5.51 4.70 0.94
C ALA A 34 4.64 5.92 1.35
N PRO A 35 5.21 7.13 1.43
CA PRO A 35 4.46 8.33 1.79
C PRO A 35 3.40 8.60 0.72
N ASP A 36 2.21 8.99 1.16
CA ASP A 36 1.16 9.42 0.23
C ASP A 36 1.51 10.79 -0.35
N PHE A 37 1.12 11.00 -1.60
CA PHE A 37 1.26 12.29 -2.29
C PHE A 37 0.08 12.49 -3.22
N MET A 38 -0.18 13.77 -3.53
CA MET A 38 -1.20 14.20 -4.47
C MET A 38 -0.54 15.08 -5.52
N LEU A 39 -0.73 14.73 -6.79
CA LEU A 39 -0.24 15.49 -7.94
C LEU A 39 -1.35 15.62 -8.98
N LEU A 40 -1.25 16.64 -9.84
CA LEU A 40 -2.08 16.73 -11.03
C LEU A 40 -1.44 15.91 -12.15
N ASN A 41 -2.26 15.17 -12.89
CA ASN A 41 -1.83 14.52 -14.12
C ASN A 41 -1.89 15.49 -15.31
N LEU A 42 -1.54 15.01 -16.51
CA LEU A 42 -1.56 15.79 -17.76
C LEU A 42 -2.97 16.24 -18.22
N ARG A 43 -4.03 15.86 -17.49
CA ARG A 43 -5.43 16.24 -17.73
C ARG A 43 -5.98 17.13 -16.62
N ASP A 44 -5.12 17.67 -15.77
CA ASP A 44 -5.48 18.45 -14.57
C ASP A 44 -6.36 17.67 -13.56
N GLU A 45 -6.30 16.34 -13.60
CA GLU A 45 -7.00 15.50 -12.64
C GLU A 45 -6.08 15.20 -11.45
N SER A 46 -6.65 15.26 -10.24
CA SER A 46 -5.93 14.90 -9.01
C SER A 46 -5.68 13.39 -8.95
N VAL A 47 -4.42 13.02 -8.77
CA VAL A 47 -3.93 11.65 -8.62
C VAL A 47 -3.28 11.52 -7.25
N ASN A 48 -3.76 10.56 -6.45
CA ASN A 48 -3.21 10.25 -5.12
C ASN A 48 -2.53 8.88 -5.14
N LEU A 49 -1.37 8.71 -4.50
CA LEU A 49 -0.71 7.40 -4.46
C LEU A 49 -1.59 6.34 -3.78
N SER A 50 -2.34 6.75 -2.75
CA SER A 50 -3.29 5.88 -2.04
C SER A 50 -4.35 5.22 -2.92
N GLN A 51 -4.64 5.75 -4.11
CA GLN A 51 -5.56 5.13 -5.07
C GLN A 51 -5.02 3.82 -5.67
N TYR A 52 -3.71 3.57 -5.56
CA TYR A 52 -3.04 2.38 -6.06
C TYR A 52 -2.77 1.32 -4.99
N ARG A 53 -3.37 1.44 -3.80
CA ARG A 53 -3.23 0.42 -2.74
C ARG A 53 -3.65 -0.96 -3.25
N GLY A 54 -2.83 -1.97 -2.93
CA GLY A 54 -3.02 -3.35 -3.41
C GLY A 54 -2.41 -3.63 -4.79
N GLN A 55 -1.82 -2.62 -5.45
CA GLN A 55 -1.03 -2.78 -6.66
C GLN A 55 0.46 -2.66 -6.35
N VAL A 56 1.28 -3.32 -7.17
CA VAL A 56 2.72 -3.05 -7.23
C VAL A 56 2.91 -1.81 -8.08
N VAL A 57 3.42 -0.74 -7.48
CA VAL A 57 3.60 0.56 -8.14
C VAL A 57 5.09 0.82 -8.36
N LEU A 58 5.49 1.04 -9.60
CA LEU A 58 6.81 1.56 -9.96
C LEU A 58 6.70 3.06 -10.19
N ILE A 59 7.37 3.86 -9.36
CA ILE A 59 7.45 5.32 -9.52
C ILE A 59 8.77 5.66 -10.20
N ASN A 60 8.70 6.34 -11.34
CA ASN A 60 9.85 6.78 -12.10
C ASN A 60 9.87 8.31 -12.20
N PHE A 61 10.92 8.95 -11.71
CA PHE A 61 11.15 10.38 -11.87
C PHE A 61 12.00 10.62 -13.12
N PHE A 62 11.46 11.27 -14.14
CA PHE A 62 12.14 11.44 -15.43
C PHE A 62 12.14 12.89 -15.90
N ALA A 63 13.08 13.18 -16.80
CA ALA A 63 13.16 14.42 -17.55
C ALA A 63 13.20 14.12 -19.05
N THR A 64 12.50 14.91 -19.84
CA THR A 64 12.45 14.76 -21.31
C THR A 64 13.82 14.96 -21.96
N SER A 65 14.68 15.77 -21.33
CA SER A 65 16.07 16.01 -21.74
C SER A 65 17.07 15.04 -21.12
N CYS A 66 16.64 13.90 -20.55
CA CYS A 66 17.51 12.86 -20.01
C CYS A 66 17.57 11.65 -20.97
N PRO A 67 18.63 11.51 -21.80
CA PRO A 67 18.78 10.38 -22.71
C PRO A 67 18.74 8.99 -22.06
N PRO A 68 19.41 8.72 -20.92
CA PRO A 68 19.33 7.39 -20.29
C PRO A 68 17.93 7.11 -19.76
N CYS A 69 17.27 8.10 -19.15
CA CYS A 69 15.90 7.95 -18.66
C CYS A 69 14.92 7.56 -19.79
N ARG A 70 15.11 8.12 -20.98
CA ARG A 70 14.28 7.79 -22.16
C ARG A 70 14.55 6.40 -22.71
N ALA A 71 15.77 5.89 -22.56
CA ALA A 71 16.13 4.55 -23.01
C ALA A 71 15.45 3.45 -22.17
N GLU A 72 15.06 3.75 -20.92
CA GLU A 72 14.40 2.81 -20.00
C GLU A 72 12.87 2.75 -20.16
N ILE A 73 12.25 3.80 -20.74
CA ILE A 73 10.79 3.87 -20.93
C ILE A 73 10.22 2.66 -21.70
N PRO A 74 10.84 2.17 -22.80
CA PRO A 74 10.35 0.98 -23.50
C PRO A 74 10.27 -0.28 -22.62
N ASP A 75 11.19 -0.41 -21.66
CA ASP A 75 11.18 -1.53 -20.72
C ASP A 75 10.01 -1.40 -19.74
N PHE A 76 9.72 -0.18 -19.26
CA PHE A 76 8.55 0.07 -18.42
C PHE A 76 7.22 -0.19 -19.15
N ILE A 77 7.12 0.17 -20.43
CA ILE A 77 5.96 -0.16 -21.26
C ILE A 77 5.82 -1.68 -21.35
N SER A 78 6.91 -2.39 -21.62
CA SER A 78 6.90 -3.86 -21.71
C SER A 78 6.49 -4.52 -20.38
N LEU A 79 6.89 -3.97 -19.23
CA LEU A 79 6.45 -4.42 -17.92
C LEU A 79 4.97 -4.14 -17.67
N GLN A 80 4.48 -2.95 -18.04
CA GLN A 80 3.08 -2.58 -17.94
C GLN A 80 2.19 -3.51 -18.78
N ASP A 81 2.60 -3.83 -20.01
CA ASP A 81 1.86 -4.74 -20.88
C ASP A 81 1.81 -6.17 -20.29
N LYS A 82 2.92 -6.63 -19.71
CA LYS A 82 3.04 -7.99 -19.16
C LYS A 82 2.35 -8.18 -17.81
N TYR A 83 2.36 -7.17 -16.95
CA TYR A 83 1.92 -7.28 -15.56
C TYR A 83 0.75 -6.36 -15.19
N GLY A 84 0.33 -5.46 -16.08
CA GLY A 84 -0.74 -4.50 -15.80
C GLY A 84 -2.04 -5.14 -15.32
N SER A 85 -2.48 -6.18 -16.02
CA SER A 85 -3.66 -6.97 -15.65
C SER A 85 -3.49 -7.78 -14.36
N LYS A 86 -2.27 -7.89 -13.83
CA LYS A 86 -1.91 -8.60 -12.60
C LYS A 86 -1.70 -7.65 -11.42
N GLY A 87 -2.14 -6.40 -11.53
CA GLY A 87 -2.04 -5.40 -10.47
C GLY A 87 -0.66 -4.73 -10.40
N PHE A 88 -0.02 -4.51 -11.55
CA PHE A 88 1.18 -3.68 -11.65
C PHE A 88 0.87 -2.37 -12.38
N THR A 89 1.47 -1.28 -11.94
CA THR A 89 1.34 0.03 -12.60
C THR A 89 2.64 0.82 -12.55
N VAL A 90 2.91 1.57 -13.61
CA VAL A 90 4.02 2.53 -13.68
C VAL A 90 3.48 3.96 -13.59
N ILE A 91 4.03 4.75 -12.67
CA ILE A 91 3.75 6.18 -12.53
C ILE A 91 5.00 6.96 -12.92
N GLY A 92 4.94 7.70 -14.02
CA GLY A 92 6.00 8.61 -14.45
C GLY A 92 5.76 10.02 -13.91
N ILE A 93 6.71 10.56 -13.17
CA ILE A 93 6.69 11.93 -12.64
C ILE A 93 7.74 12.74 -13.41
N SER A 94 7.28 13.73 -14.18
CA SER A 94 8.15 14.69 -14.86
C SER A 94 8.78 15.62 -13.81
N VAL A 95 10.10 15.77 -13.84
CA VAL A 95 10.83 16.76 -13.04
C VAL A 95 11.31 17.95 -13.87
N ASP A 96 10.85 18.06 -15.12
CA ASP A 96 11.13 19.20 -15.97
C ASP A 96 10.44 20.46 -15.43
N GLN A 97 11.11 21.62 -15.53
CA GLN A 97 10.58 22.90 -15.05
C GLN A 97 9.31 23.35 -15.79
N ASN A 98 8.99 22.73 -16.93
CA ASN A 98 7.85 23.11 -17.78
C ASN A 98 6.70 22.10 -17.78
N GLY A 99 6.76 21.05 -16.93
CA GLY A 99 5.67 20.08 -16.75
C GLY A 99 5.50 19.12 -17.91
#